data_AF-A0A6I1ICH2-F1
#
_entry.id   AF-A0A6I1ICH2-F1
#
_cell.length_a   1.000
_cell.length_b   1.000
_cell.length_c   1.000
_cell.angle_alpha   90.00
_cell.angle_beta   90.00
_cell.angle_gamma   90.00
#
_symmetry.space_group_name_H-M   'P 1'
#
loop_
_entity.id
_entity.type
_entity.pdbx_description
1 polymer ?
#
loop_
_entity_poly.entity_id
_entity_poly.type
_entity_poly.pdbx_seq_one_letter_code
_entity_poly.pdbx_strand_id
1 'polypeptide(L)'
;MGLTESVWGELPEERKILWKYFFRCVSIVGALFVTKTDNIYFDLLLGFFTAAFLIIVIETQRSYSRLSPNFRKKNIRIAIFLGSWGVAILGFAFFLQAAFTAIITVFYSDVLPAFYRSQNELTPIVTFLVFLVAAPIACIRIFRQLNFKEFIYTNPRNGLKKILIYKNSKATSFFMFAYMELFTLMICFIYSSSVAIIAKVFLDLKNFAGGNVG
;
A
#
# COMPACT_ATOMS: atom_id res chain seq x y z
N MET A 1 -3.19 -26.80 -9.79
CA MET A 1 -1.96 -26.67 -9.00
C MET A 1 -1.65 -25.21 -8.69
N GLY A 2 -1.16 -24.92 -7.49
CA GLY A 2 -0.67 -23.61 -7.05
C GLY A 2 0.65 -23.22 -7.72
N LEU A 3 1.08 -21.97 -7.54
CA LEU A 3 2.33 -21.46 -8.15
C LEU A 3 3.57 -22.20 -7.63
N THR A 4 3.57 -22.53 -6.34
CA THR A 4 4.69 -23.14 -5.62
C THR A 4 4.45 -24.59 -5.22
N GLU A 5 3.28 -25.13 -5.53
CA GLU A 5 2.80 -26.42 -5.03
C GLU A 5 3.60 -27.63 -5.52
N SER A 6 4.09 -27.62 -6.76
CA SER A 6 4.92 -28.71 -7.31
C SER A 6 6.21 -28.87 -6.51
N VAL A 7 6.98 -27.78 -6.45
CA VAL A 7 8.25 -27.72 -5.71
C VAL A 7 8.02 -27.97 -4.22
N TRP A 8 6.96 -27.40 -3.64
CA TRP A 8 6.62 -27.61 -2.23
C TRP A 8 6.27 -29.07 -1.93
N GLY A 9 5.54 -29.74 -2.83
CA GLY A 9 5.17 -31.14 -2.69
C GLY A 9 6.36 -32.09 -2.73
N GLU A 10 7.37 -31.79 -3.55
CA GLU A 10 8.59 -32.58 -3.74
C GLU A 10 9.61 -32.43 -2.60
N LEU A 11 9.50 -31.40 -1.77
CA LEU A 11 10.42 -31.18 -0.66
C LEU A 11 10.23 -32.21 0.46
N PRO A 12 11.34 -32.74 1.05
CA PRO A 12 11.31 -33.49 2.30
C PRO A 12 10.67 -32.66 3.44
N GLU A 13 9.98 -33.33 4.37
CA GLU A 13 9.32 -32.64 5.49
C GLU A 13 10.28 -31.81 6.35
N GLU A 14 11.51 -32.30 6.58
CA GLU A 14 12.55 -31.55 7.28
C GLU A 14 12.87 -30.22 6.59
N ARG A 15 12.99 -30.23 5.26
CA ARG A 15 13.27 -29.01 4.46
C ARG A 15 12.08 -28.05 4.45
N LYS A 16 10.85 -28.56 4.44
CA LYS A 16 9.64 -27.73 4.58
C LYS A 16 9.60 -27.00 5.92
N ILE A 17 9.93 -27.71 7.01
CA ILE A 17 9.99 -27.14 8.35
C ILE A 17 11.10 -26.09 8.44
N LEU A 18 12.31 -26.43 7.96
CA LEU A 18 13.44 -25.50 7.94
C LEU A 18 13.12 -24.24 7.14
N TRP A 19 12.47 -24.37 5.98
CA TRP A 19 12.04 -23.22 5.18
C TRP A 19 10.99 -22.37 5.90
N LYS A 20 10.03 -22.99 6.61
CA LYS A 20 9.04 -22.25 7.43
C LYS A 20 9.72 -21.45 8.54
N TYR A 21 10.72 -22.03 9.22
CA TYR A 21 11.47 -21.30 10.25
C TYR A 21 12.29 -20.17 9.65
N PHE A 22 13.03 -20.44 8.58
CA PHE A 22 13.77 -19.40 7.85
C PHE A 22 12.86 -18.24 7.44
N PHE A 23 11.73 -18.54 6.80
CA PHE A 23 10.77 -17.53 6.37
C PHE A 23 10.23 -16.70 7.54
N ARG A 24 9.94 -17.34 8.69
CA ARG A 24 9.53 -16.64 9.92
C ARG A 24 10.65 -15.76 10.48
N CYS A 25 11.89 -16.23 10.54
CA CYS A 25 13.03 -15.43 10.98
C CYS A 25 13.22 -14.21 10.08
N VAL A 26 13.20 -14.37 8.76
CA VAL A 26 13.28 -13.25 7.81
C VAL A 26 12.10 -12.30 7.98
N SER A 27 10.90 -12.82 8.25
CA SER A 27 9.73 -11.99 8.51
C SER A 27 9.86 -11.16 9.80
N ILE A 28 10.39 -11.76 10.87
CA ILE A 28 10.64 -11.05 12.14
C ILE A 28 11.69 -9.96 11.94
N VAL A 29 12.81 -10.28 11.29
CA VAL A 29 13.86 -9.31 10.97
C VAL A 29 13.30 -8.19 10.10
N GLY A 30 12.56 -8.51 9.04
CA GLY A 30 11.92 -7.51 8.18
C GLY A 30 10.94 -6.62 8.93
N ALA A 31 10.17 -7.17 9.88
CA ALA A 31 9.24 -6.39 10.71
C ALA A 31 9.94 -5.35 11.61
N LEU A 32 11.23 -5.54 11.95
CA LEU A 32 12.02 -4.54 12.68
C LEU A 32 12.36 -3.32 11.81
N PHE A 33 12.44 -3.49 10.50
CA PHE A 33 12.72 -2.40 9.55
C PHE A 33 11.46 -1.66 9.08
N VAL A 34 10.27 -2.15 9.42
CA VAL A 34 9.02 -1.46 9.08
C VAL A 34 8.90 -0.19 9.91
N THR A 35 8.70 0.93 9.22
CA THR A 35 8.48 2.25 9.82
C THR A 35 7.36 2.20 10.87
N LYS A 36 7.55 2.88 11.99
CA LYS A 36 6.57 3.00 13.08
C LYS A 36 5.89 4.36 13.05
N THR A 37 4.61 4.39 13.39
CA THR A 37 3.80 5.62 13.40
C THR A 37 3.67 6.25 14.79
N ASP A 38 4.40 5.72 15.78
CA ASP A 38 4.33 6.10 17.20
C ASP A 38 2.93 5.87 17.84
N ASN A 39 2.02 5.20 17.11
CA ASN A 39 0.72 4.76 17.58
C ASN A 39 0.70 3.23 17.62
N ILE A 40 0.84 2.67 18.82
CA ILE A 40 0.97 1.23 19.02
C ILE A 40 -0.22 0.44 18.46
N TYR A 41 -1.44 0.98 18.54
CA TYR A 41 -2.63 0.32 18.04
C TYR A 41 -2.63 0.25 16.51
N PHE A 42 -2.20 1.33 15.85
CA PHE A 42 -2.09 1.35 14.39
C PHE A 42 -0.99 0.41 13.89
N ASP A 43 0.19 0.43 14.51
CA ASP A 43 1.32 -0.42 14.15
C ASP A 43 0.99 -1.92 14.34
N LEU A 44 0.28 -2.27 15.43
CA LEU A 44 -0.18 -3.64 15.67
C LEU A 44 -1.23 -4.08 14.64
N LEU A 45 -2.20 -3.21 14.33
CA LEU A 45 -3.24 -3.51 13.35
C LEU A 45 -2.64 -3.72 11.95
N LEU A 46 -1.71 -2.86 11.55
CA LEU A 46 -0.99 -2.96 10.29
C LEU A 46 -0.15 -4.24 10.23
N GLY A 47 0.57 -4.56 11.31
CA GLY A 47 1.33 -5.80 11.43
C GLY A 47 0.44 -7.04 11.29
N PHE A 48 -0.72 -7.04 11.95
CA PHE A 48 -1.71 -8.12 11.86
C PHE A 48 -2.21 -8.33 10.43
N PHE A 49 -2.65 -7.26 9.75
CA PHE A 49 -3.12 -7.36 8.37
C PHE A 49 -2.02 -7.82 7.40
N THR A 50 -0.79 -7.35 7.58
CA THR A 50 0.37 -7.75 6.78
C THR A 50 0.65 -9.25 6.93
N ALA A 51 0.70 -9.73 8.17
CA ALA A 51 0.91 -11.14 8.47
C ALA A 51 -0.22 -12.02 7.95
N ALA A 52 -1.48 -11.61 8.15
CA ALA A 52 -2.66 -12.32 7.66
C ALA A 52 -2.65 -12.42 6.12
N PHE A 53 -2.32 -11.33 5.44
CA PHE A 53 -2.21 -11.31 3.98
C PHE A 53 -1.12 -12.28 3.48
N LEU A 54 0.07 -12.24 4.08
CA LEU A 54 1.18 -13.14 3.73
C LEU A 54 0.80 -14.60 3.90
N ILE A 55 0.16 -14.96 5.03
CA ILE A 55 -0.32 -16.32 5.29
C ILE A 55 -1.32 -16.74 4.22
N ILE A 56 -2.31 -15.90 3.92
CA ILE A 56 -3.34 -16.20 2.91
C ILE A 56 -2.68 -16.44 1.55
N VAL A 57 -1.78 -15.56 1.11
CA VAL A 57 -1.15 -15.67 -0.20
C VAL A 57 -0.25 -16.90 -0.27
N ILE A 58 0.70 -17.04 0.65
CA ILE A 58 1.71 -18.11 0.61
C ILE A 58 1.08 -19.48 0.81
N GLU A 59 0.24 -19.66 1.82
CA GLU A 59 -0.34 -20.97 2.13
C GLU A 59 -1.33 -21.42 1.05
N THR A 60 -2.07 -20.48 0.45
CA THR A 60 -2.95 -20.78 -0.70
C THR A 60 -2.14 -21.21 -1.93
N GLN A 61 -0.89 -20.74 -2.10
CA GLN A 61 -0.03 -21.17 -3.21
C GLN A 61 0.68 -22.49 -2.94
N ARG A 62 1.14 -22.75 -1.71
CA ARG A 62 1.82 -24.00 -1.30
C ARG A 62 0.90 -25.22 -1.34
N SER A 63 -0.36 -25.05 -0.94
CA SER A 63 -1.30 -26.16 -0.71
C SER A 63 -2.58 -26.06 -1.54
N TYR A 64 -2.53 -25.43 -2.72
CA TYR A 64 -3.70 -25.05 -3.51
C TYR A 64 -4.68 -26.19 -3.85
N SER A 65 -4.17 -27.39 -4.18
CA SER A 65 -4.99 -28.55 -4.52
C SER A 65 -5.56 -29.26 -3.30
N ARG A 66 -4.90 -29.12 -2.14
CA ARG A 66 -5.32 -29.70 -0.85
C ARG A 66 -6.43 -28.88 -0.17
N LEU A 67 -6.58 -27.60 -0.55
CA LEU A 67 -7.65 -26.74 -0.04
C LEU A 67 -8.98 -27.00 -0.75
N SER A 68 -10.08 -26.92 -0.01
CA SER A 68 -11.42 -27.05 -0.61
C SER A 68 -11.66 -25.95 -1.66
N PRO A 69 -12.40 -26.23 -2.75
CA PRO A 69 -12.64 -25.26 -3.81
C PRO A 69 -13.27 -23.94 -3.31
N ASN A 70 -14.14 -24.03 -2.31
CA ASN A 70 -14.81 -22.89 -1.70
C ASN A 70 -13.83 -22.04 -0.89
N PHE A 71 -13.00 -22.67 -0.05
CA PHE A 71 -11.99 -21.98 0.76
C PHE A 71 -10.96 -21.28 -0.12
N ARG A 72 -10.50 -21.96 -1.16
CA ARG A 72 -9.57 -21.43 -2.15
C ARG A 72 -10.11 -20.21 -2.89
N LYS A 73 -11.37 -20.26 -3.37
CA LYS A 73 -12.03 -19.12 -4.01
C LYS A 73 -12.15 -17.94 -3.05
N LYS A 74 -12.50 -18.20 -1.78
CA LYS A 74 -12.63 -17.17 -0.74
C LYS A 74 -11.29 -16.51 -0.45
N ASN A 75 -10.23 -17.28 -0.22
CA ASN A 75 -8.89 -16.76 0.04
C ASN A 75 -8.33 -15.92 -1.11
N ILE A 76 -8.48 -16.38 -2.35
CA ILE A 76 -8.04 -15.61 -3.53
C ILE A 76 -8.82 -14.29 -3.64
N ARG A 77 -10.15 -14.32 -3.42
CA ARG A 77 -10.95 -13.09 -3.43
C ARG A 77 -10.52 -12.13 -2.34
N ILE A 78 -10.28 -12.61 -1.12
CA ILE A 78 -9.81 -11.81 0.00
C ILE A 78 -8.43 -11.20 -0.31
N ALA A 79 -7.48 -11.99 -0.83
CA ALA A 79 -6.16 -11.49 -1.21
C ALA A 79 -6.25 -10.44 -2.33
N ILE A 80 -7.05 -10.68 -3.38
CA ILE A 80 -7.26 -9.68 -4.44
C ILE A 80 -7.91 -8.41 -3.87
N PHE A 81 -8.91 -8.57 -3.01
CA PHE A 81 -9.61 -7.45 -2.39
C PHE A 81 -8.66 -6.63 -1.51
N LEU A 82 -8.01 -7.24 -0.54
CA LEU A 82 -7.06 -6.57 0.37
C LEU A 82 -5.91 -5.92 -0.39
N GLY A 83 -5.31 -6.62 -1.37
CA GLY A 83 -4.21 -6.09 -2.15
C GLY A 83 -4.62 -4.91 -3.04
N SER A 84 -5.74 -5.02 -3.76
CA SER A 84 -6.19 -3.94 -4.66
C SER A 84 -6.76 -2.73 -3.92
N TRP A 85 -7.57 -2.94 -2.90
CA TRP A 85 -8.11 -1.84 -2.09
C TRP A 85 -7.05 -1.20 -1.22
N GLY A 86 -6.10 -1.99 -0.69
CA GLY A 86 -4.96 -1.46 0.05
C GLY A 86 -4.16 -0.48 -0.80
N VAL A 87 -3.71 -0.91 -1.99
CA VAL A 87 -2.97 -0.03 -2.91
C VAL A 87 -3.81 1.17 -3.35
N ALA A 88 -5.12 1.00 -3.56
CA ALA A 88 -6.00 2.12 -3.91
C ALA A 88 -6.12 3.16 -2.79
N ILE A 89 -6.32 2.72 -1.55
CA ILE A 89 -6.40 3.61 -0.37
C ILE A 89 -5.06 4.32 -0.16
N LEU A 90 -3.95 3.58 -0.21
CA LEU A 90 -2.60 4.13 -0.08
C LEU A 90 -2.34 5.19 -1.16
N GLY A 91 -2.60 4.85 -2.43
CA GLY A 91 -2.38 5.75 -3.55
C GLY A 91 -3.24 7.01 -3.46
N PHE A 92 -4.50 6.87 -3.04
CA PHE A 92 -5.38 8.01 -2.82
C PHE A 92 -4.90 8.90 -1.66
N ALA A 93 -4.48 8.31 -0.54
CA ALA A 93 -3.92 9.05 0.59
C ALA A 93 -2.64 9.80 0.21
N PHE A 94 -1.74 9.16 -0.54
CA PHE A 94 -0.53 9.79 -1.09
C PHE A 94 -0.88 10.97 -2.02
N PHE A 95 -1.84 10.78 -2.93
CA PHE A 95 -2.28 11.84 -3.83
C PHE A 95 -2.87 13.03 -3.08
N LEU A 96 -3.73 12.77 -2.08
CA LEU A 96 -4.28 13.83 -1.23
C LEU A 96 -3.18 14.59 -0.50
N GLN A 97 -2.23 13.88 0.09
CA GLN A 97 -1.10 14.50 0.78
C GLN A 97 -0.32 15.42 -0.17
N ALA A 98 0.08 14.93 -1.34
CA ALA A 98 0.79 15.73 -2.34
C ALA A 98 -0.03 16.93 -2.82
N ALA A 99 -1.34 16.75 -3.04
CA ALA A 99 -2.24 17.83 -3.44
C ALA A 99 -2.34 18.91 -2.35
N PHE A 100 -2.53 18.52 -1.08
CA PHE A 100 -2.57 19.47 0.03
C PHE A 100 -1.26 20.23 0.19
N THR A 101 -0.11 19.54 0.14
CA THR A 101 1.19 20.20 0.21
C THR A 101 1.36 21.21 -0.92
N ALA A 102 1.01 20.85 -2.16
CA ALA A 102 1.10 21.76 -3.30
C ALA A 102 0.18 22.99 -3.14
N ILE A 103 -1.07 22.79 -2.70
CA ILE A 103 -2.04 23.87 -2.44
C ILE A 103 -1.49 24.82 -1.37
N ILE A 104 -0.97 24.28 -0.26
CA ILE A 104 -0.39 25.07 0.83
C ILE A 104 0.83 25.86 0.32
N THR A 105 1.72 25.22 -0.45
CA THR A 105 2.90 25.89 -1.00
C THR A 105 2.52 27.06 -1.89
N VAL A 106 1.59 26.87 -2.83
CA VAL A 106 1.11 27.95 -3.72
C VAL A 106 0.41 29.05 -2.93
N PHE A 107 -0.34 28.70 -1.88
CA PHE A 107 -0.97 29.68 -1.01
C PHE A 107 0.07 30.57 -0.32
N TYR A 108 1.13 29.98 0.24
CA TYR A 108 2.18 30.74 0.92
C TYR A 108 3.09 31.51 -0.05
N SER A 109 3.38 30.98 -1.23
CA SER A 109 4.31 31.61 -2.18
C SER A 109 3.67 32.72 -3.01
N ASP A 110 2.40 32.54 -3.42
CA ASP A 110 1.79 33.39 -4.45
C ASP A 110 0.58 34.16 -3.91
N VAL A 111 -0.25 33.51 -3.09
CA VAL A 111 -1.50 34.12 -2.59
C VAL A 111 -1.22 35.05 -1.41
N LEU A 112 -0.53 34.58 -0.38
CA LEU A 112 -0.25 35.33 0.84
C LEU A 112 0.55 36.63 0.55
N PRO A 113 1.61 36.62 -0.27
CA PRO A 113 2.35 37.85 -0.57
C PRO A 113 1.54 38.85 -1.40
N ALA A 114 0.54 38.40 -2.16
CA ALA A 114 -0.37 39.30 -2.88
C ALA A 114 -1.23 40.14 -1.90
N PHE A 115 -1.55 39.62 -0.71
CA PHE A 115 -2.23 40.40 0.34
C PHE A 115 -1.31 41.43 0.98
N TYR A 116 -0.02 41.13 1.16
CA TYR A 116 0.92 42.04 1.83
C TYR A 116 1.58 43.08 0.92
N ARG A 117 1.73 42.79 -0.39
CA ARG A 117 2.44 43.66 -1.34
C ARG A 117 1.51 44.48 -2.25
N SER A 118 0.21 44.21 -2.25
CA SER A 118 -0.69 44.91 -3.15
C SER A 118 -1.00 46.33 -2.66
N GLN A 119 -0.82 47.31 -3.55
CA GLN A 119 -1.29 48.69 -3.32
C GLN A 119 -2.80 48.85 -3.57
N ASN A 120 -3.43 47.90 -4.27
CA ASN A 120 -4.86 47.89 -4.59
C ASN A 120 -5.57 46.73 -3.88
N GLU A 121 -6.67 47.00 -3.17
CA GLU A 121 -7.39 45.97 -2.40
C GLU A 121 -8.07 44.90 -3.29
N LEU A 122 -8.32 45.20 -4.57
CA LEU A 122 -8.97 44.27 -5.49
C LEU A 122 -8.07 43.11 -5.94
N THR A 123 -6.77 43.35 -6.10
CA THR A 123 -5.79 42.35 -6.58
C THR A 123 -5.73 41.09 -5.68
N PRO A 124 -5.59 41.19 -4.34
CA PRO A 124 -5.53 40.01 -3.49
C PRO A 124 -6.85 39.22 -3.45
N ILE A 125 -7.99 39.89 -3.52
CA ILE A 125 -9.32 39.25 -3.57
C ILE A 125 -9.45 38.42 -4.85
N VAL A 126 -9.08 38.99 -6.00
CA VAL A 126 -9.12 38.28 -7.29
C VAL A 126 -8.16 37.09 -7.29
N THR A 127 -6.91 37.26 -6.82
CA THR A 127 -5.93 36.18 -6.72
C THR A 127 -6.42 35.04 -5.83
N PHE A 128 -7.04 35.35 -4.69
CA PHE A 128 -7.62 34.36 -3.80
C PHE A 128 -8.79 33.61 -4.45
N LEU A 129 -9.70 34.30 -5.14
CA LEU A 129 -10.82 33.66 -5.86
C LEU A 129 -10.32 32.76 -6.98
N VAL A 130 -9.33 33.22 -7.76
CA VAL A 130 -8.70 32.41 -8.82
C VAL A 130 -8.06 31.17 -8.22
N PHE A 131 -7.33 31.29 -7.10
CA PHE A 131 -6.74 30.15 -6.41
C PHE A 131 -7.79 29.12 -5.95
N LEU A 132 -8.89 29.59 -5.35
CA LEU A 132 -9.95 28.73 -4.81
C LEU A 132 -10.62 27.88 -5.91
N VAL A 133 -10.72 28.42 -7.13
CA VAL A 133 -11.26 27.70 -8.29
C VAL A 133 -10.20 26.87 -9.00
N ALA A 134 -8.99 27.41 -9.19
CA ALA A 134 -7.92 26.75 -9.95
C ALA A 134 -7.34 25.53 -9.23
N ALA A 135 -7.17 25.60 -7.91
CA ALA A 135 -6.63 24.50 -7.10
C ALA A 135 -7.43 23.18 -7.23
N PRO A 136 -8.76 23.15 -7.00
CA PRO A 136 -9.53 21.91 -7.15
C PRO A 136 -9.60 21.45 -8.61
N ILE A 137 -9.69 22.37 -9.58
CA ILE A 137 -9.67 22.02 -11.01
C ILE A 137 -8.34 21.36 -11.38
N ALA A 138 -7.21 21.90 -10.91
CA ALA A 138 -5.89 21.34 -11.13
C ALA A 138 -5.77 19.93 -10.51
N CYS A 139 -6.20 19.75 -9.27
CA CYS A 139 -6.22 18.44 -8.61
C CYS A 139 -7.03 17.40 -9.40
N ILE A 140 -8.25 17.75 -9.82
CA ILE A 140 -9.11 16.84 -10.62
C ILE A 140 -8.46 16.54 -11.97
N ARG A 141 -7.88 17.55 -12.62
CA ARG A 141 -7.22 17.39 -13.92
C ARG A 141 -6.00 16.48 -13.81
N ILE A 142 -5.14 16.67 -12.82
CA ILE A 142 -3.96 15.83 -12.59
C ILE A 142 -4.38 14.39 -12.28
N PHE A 143 -5.38 14.20 -11.41
CA PHE A 143 -5.90 12.88 -11.09
C PHE A 143 -6.39 12.12 -12.33
N ARG A 144 -7.09 12.82 -13.23
CA ARG A 144 -7.58 12.25 -14.49
C ARG A 144 -6.44 12.01 -15.50
N GLN A 145 -5.54 12.98 -15.69
CA GLN A 145 -4.45 12.88 -16.66
C GLN A 145 -3.47 11.75 -16.33
N LEU A 146 -3.20 11.53 -15.04
CA LEU A 146 -2.34 10.44 -14.59
C LEU A 146 -3.02 9.07 -14.65
N ASN A 147 -4.29 8.99 -15.07
CA ASN A 147 -5.11 7.77 -15.00
C ASN A 147 -4.97 7.09 -13.64
N PHE A 148 -5.01 7.87 -12.55
CA PHE A 148 -4.65 7.41 -11.22
C PHE A 148 -5.48 6.19 -10.80
N LYS A 149 -6.76 6.15 -11.18
CA LYS A 149 -7.66 5.00 -11.00
C LYS A 149 -7.11 3.70 -11.61
N GLU A 150 -6.56 3.78 -12.81
CA GLU A 150 -6.01 2.62 -13.49
C GLU A 150 -4.73 2.13 -12.80
N PHE A 151 -3.86 3.08 -12.43
CA PHE A 151 -2.62 2.80 -11.73
C PHE A 151 -2.84 2.19 -10.34
N ILE A 152 -3.71 2.77 -9.52
CA ILE A 152 -3.87 2.38 -8.11
C ILE A 152 -4.83 1.20 -7.89
N TYR A 153 -5.75 0.94 -8.84
CA TYR A 153 -6.79 -0.08 -8.64
C TYR A 153 -6.81 -1.13 -9.75
N THR A 154 -6.89 -0.73 -11.02
CA THR A 154 -7.03 -1.67 -12.14
C THR A 154 -5.78 -2.53 -12.33
N ASN A 155 -4.60 -1.91 -12.33
CA ASN A 155 -3.31 -2.60 -12.48
C ASN A 155 -3.01 -3.60 -11.37
N PRO A 156 -3.06 -3.24 -10.07
CA PRO A 156 -2.79 -4.21 -9.01
C PRO A 156 -3.84 -5.33 -8.99
N ARG A 157 -5.11 -5.03 -9.26
CA ARG A 157 -6.16 -6.06 -9.36
C ARG A 157 -5.90 -7.03 -10.51
N ASN A 158 -5.53 -6.53 -11.69
CA ASN A 158 -5.26 -7.36 -12.85
C ASN A 158 -3.96 -8.17 -12.68
N GLY A 159 -2.93 -7.59 -12.07
CA GLY A 159 -1.70 -8.29 -11.70
C GLY A 159 -1.97 -9.44 -10.73
N LEU A 160 -2.72 -9.18 -9.65
CA LEU A 160 -3.11 -10.21 -8.69
C LEU A 160 -4.00 -11.29 -9.33
N LYS A 161 -4.90 -10.93 -10.25
CA LYS A 161 -5.65 -11.93 -11.04
C LYS A 161 -4.72 -12.78 -11.91
N LYS A 162 -3.76 -12.18 -12.62
CA LYS A 162 -2.76 -12.90 -13.43
C LYS A 162 -1.97 -13.91 -12.59
N ILE A 163 -1.53 -13.52 -11.40
CA ILE A 163 -0.74 -14.36 -10.52
C ILE A 163 -1.61 -15.44 -9.84
N LEU A 164 -2.72 -15.05 -9.21
CA LEU A 164 -3.49 -15.94 -8.34
C LEU A 164 -4.54 -16.80 -9.08
N ILE A 165 -5.10 -16.29 -10.18
CA ILE A 165 -6.16 -16.97 -10.95
C ILE A 165 -5.57 -17.65 -12.19
N TYR A 166 -4.92 -16.88 -13.07
CA TYR A 166 -4.41 -17.40 -14.35
C TYR A 166 -3.11 -18.19 -14.18
N LYS A 167 -2.31 -17.85 -13.16
CA LYS A 167 -1.11 -18.59 -12.74
C LYS A 167 -0.09 -18.78 -13.87
N ASN A 168 0.15 -17.71 -14.62
CA ASN A 168 1.00 -17.74 -15.81
C ASN A 168 2.46 -18.14 -15.52
N SER A 169 2.92 -18.04 -14.26
CA SER A 169 4.31 -18.33 -13.87
C SER A 169 4.36 -19.39 -12.77
N LYS A 170 4.43 -20.67 -13.13
CA LYS A 170 4.64 -21.75 -12.15
C LYS A 170 6.11 -21.86 -11.78
N ALA A 171 6.42 -22.07 -10.50
CA ALA A 171 7.77 -22.35 -10.06
C ALA A 171 8.17 -23.76 -10.52
N THR A 172 9.24 -23.85 -11.32
CA THR A 172 9.83 -25.10 -11.79
C THR A 172 11.02 -25.56 -10.96
N SER A 173 11.59 -24.65 -10.15
CA SER A 173 12.77 -24.90 -9.32
C SER A 173 12.62 -24.31 -7.93
N PHE A 174 13.42 -24.82 -6.99
CA PHE A 174 13.47 -24.29 -5.61
C PHE A 174 13.89 -22.82 -5.56
N PHE A 175 14.79 -22.37 -6.45
CA PHE A 175 15.19 -20.97 -6.51
C PHE A 175 14.03 -20.06 -6.90
N MET A 176 13.22 -20.47 -7.89
CA MET A 176 12.04 -19.70 -8.31
C MET A 176 10.96 -19.68 -7.22
N PHE A 177 10.81 -20.79 -6.48
CA PHE A 177 9.98 -20.89 -5.29
C PHE A 177 10.43 -19.90 -4.19
N ALA A 178 11.70 -19.95 -3.82
CA ALA A 178 12.29 -19.09 -2.79
C ALA A 178 12.18 -17.61 -3.15
N TYR A 179 12.49 -17.27 -4.41
CA TYR A 179 12.37 -15.92 -4.93
C TYR A 179 10.95 -15.39 -4.82
N MET A 180 9.94 -16.17 -5.26
CA MET A 180 8.53 -15.75 -5.20
C MET A 180 8.06 -15.45 -3.78
N GLU A 181 8.42 -16.30 -2.81
CA GLU A 181 7.99 -16.10 -1.42
C GLU A 181 8.72 -14.95 -0.74
N LEU A 182 10.04 -14.84 -0.92
CA LEU A 182 10.83 -13.73 -0.39
C LEU A 182 10.46 -12.39 -1.03
N PHE A 183 10.17 -12.39 -2.34
CA PHE A 183 9.73 -11.19 -3.04
C PHE A 183 8.35 -10.75 -2.56
N THR A 184 7.42 -11.69 -2.34
CA THR A 184 6.10 -11.40 -1.75
C THR A 184 6.25 -10.79 -0.37
N LEU A 185 7.14 -11.36 0.47
CA LEU A 185 7.46 -10.84 1.80
C LEU A 185 8.01 -9.42 1.73
N MET A 186 9.00 -9.18 0.86
CA MET A 186 9.62 -7.87 0.66
C MET A 186 8.61 -6.82 0.21
N ILE A 187 7.75 -7.12 -0.78
CA ILE A 187 6.69 -6.20 -1.22
C ILE A 187 5.74 -5.88 -0.06
N CYS A 188 5.36 -6.87 0.74
CA CYS A 188 4.48 -6.63 1.88
C CYS A 188 5.11 -5.68 2.90
N PHE A 189 6.41 -5.80 3.18
CA PHE A 189 7.10 -4.87 4.08
C PHE A 189 7.23 -3.46 3.49
N ILE A 190 7.57 -3.34 2.21
CA ILE A 190 7.63 -2.03 1.52
C ILE A 190 6.25 -1.36 1.58
N TYR A 191 5.20 -2.13 1.31
CA TYR A 191 3.83 -1.66 1.37
C TYR A 191 3.47 -1.19 2.79
N SER A 192 3.72 -2.00 3.82
CA SER A 192 3.40 -1.63 5.20
C SER A 192 4.22 -0.45 5.69
N SER A 193 5.50 -0.36 5.35
CA SER A 193 6.31 0.84 5.63
C SER A 193 5.74 2.09 4.94
N SER A 194 5.30 1.98 3.69
CA SER A 194 4.66 3.09 2.97
C SER A 194 3.35 3.54 3.63
N VAL A 195 2.51 2.58 4.07
CA VAL A 195 1.29 2.86 4.84
C VAL A 195 1.63 3.61 6.13
N ALA A 196 2.64 3.15 6.87
CA ALA A 196 3.05 3.77 8.12
C ALA A 196 3.56 5.20 7.92
N ILE A 197 4.40 5.45 6.91
CA ILE A 197 4.91 6.79 6.59
C ILE A 197 3.74 7.76 6.31
N ILE A 198 2.80 7.36 5.46
CA ILE A 198 1.65 8.20 5.12
C ILE A 198 0.77 8.42 6.35
N ALA A 199 0.47 7.36 7.10
CA ALA A 199 -0.36 7.45 8.30
C ALA A 199 0.26 8.35 9.37
N LYS A 200 1.58 8.31 9.55
CA LYS A 200 2.30 9.18 10.49
C LYS A 200 2.05 10.65 10.18
N VAL A 201 2.11 11.08 8.92
CA VAL A 201 1.84 12.47 8.52
C VAL A 201 0.41 12.90 8.92
N PHE A 202 -0.59 12.04 8.72
CA PHE A 202 -1.97 12.34 9.12
C PHE A 202 -2.17 12.35 10.63
N LEU A 203 -1.51 11.45 11.35
CA LEU A 203 -1.56 11.41 12.83
C LEU A 203 -0.89 12.64 13.44
N ASP A 204 0.27 13.04 12.92
CA ASP A 204 0.99 14.23 13.36
C ASP A 204 0.16 15.50 13.11
N LEU A 205 -0.49 15.60 11.94
CA LEU A 205 -1.38 16.71 11.63
C LEU A 205 -2.60 16.76 12.55
N LYS A 206 -3.19 15.61 12.89
CA LYS A 206 -4.28 15.53 13.88
C LYS A 206 -3.82 15.97 15.27
N ASN A 207 -2.66 15.51 15.71
CA ASN A 207 -2.10 15.88 17.02
C ASN A 207 -1.78 17.37 17.09
N PHE A 208 -1.34 17.97 15.99
CA PHE A 208 -1.14 19.42 15.88
C PHE A 208 -2.45 20.21 15.91
N ALA A 209 -3.47 19.77 15.16
CA ALA A 209 -4.77 20.44 15.10
C ALA A 209 -5.59 20.32 16.41
N GLY A 210 -5.35 19.27 17.20
CA GLY A 210 -6.00 19.02 18.49
C GLY A 210 -5.20 19.51 19.71
N GLY A 211 -4.32 20.50 19.53
CA GLY A 211 -3.30 20.92 20.50
C GLY A 211 -3.72 20.91 21.99
N ASN A 212 -2.80 20.39 22.82
CA ASN A 212 -2.72 20.50 24.28
C ASN A 212 -3.99 20.18 25.08
N VAL A 213 -4.13 18.91 25.48
CA VAL A 213 -4.62 18.60 26.83
C VAL A 213 -3.41 18.14 27.65
N GLY A 214 -2.58 19.11 28.00
CA GLY A 214 -1.72 19.03 29.19
C GLY A 214 -2.38 19.82 30.29
#